data_AF-A0A291BAD6-F1
#
_entry.id   AF-A0A291BAD6-F1
#
_cell.length_a   1.000
_cell.length_b   1.000
_cell.length_c   1.000
_cell.angle_alpha   90.00
_cell.angle_beta   90.00
_cell.angle_gamma   90.00
#
_symmetry.space_group_name_H-M   'P 1'
#
loop_
_entity.id
_entity.type
_entity.pdbx_description
1 polymer ?
#
loop_
_entity_poly.entity_id
_entity_poly.type
_entity_poly.pdbx_seq_one_letter_code
_entity_poly.pdbx_strand_id
1 'polypeptide(L)' 'MLHCYYHVLTISCISKRAKMVSVTLKTKNKGIIQHLAVDFTGLKIYSEN' A
#
# COMPACT_ATOMS: atom_id res chain seq x y z
N MET A 1 21.31 -13.27 10.90
CA MET A 1 20.50 -13.80 12.02
C MET A 1 19.53 -12.76 12.57
N LEU A 2 20.00 -11.64 13.14
CA LEU A 2 19.13 -10.59 13.71
C LEU A 2 18.18 -9.95 12.68
N HIS A 3 18.68 -9.64 11.47
CA HIS A 3 17.87 -9.12 10.36
C HIS A 3 16.71 -10.06 9.98
N CYS A 4 16.96 -11.37 9.94
CA CYS A 4 15.94 -12.37 9.63
C CYS A 4 14.84 -12.43 10.70
N TYR A 5 15.21 -12.29 11.99
CA TYR A 5 14.25 -12.26 13.09
C TYR A 5 13.33 -11.03 13.04
N TYR A 6 13.90 -9.84 12.81
CA TYR A 6 13.12 -8.61 12.63
C TYR A 6 12.18 -8.68 11.41
N HIS A 7 12.63 -9.29 10.30
CA HIS A 7 11.81 -9.47 9.12
C HIS A 7 10.60 -10.39 9.37
N VAL A 8 10.81 -11.52 10.05
CA VAL A 8 9.74 -12.47 10.41
C VAL A 8 8.75 -11.86 11.40
N LEU A 9 9.24 -11.15 12.42
CA LEU A 9 8.38 -10.49 13.42
C LEU A 9 7.49 -9.42 12.77
N THR A 10 8.07 -8.62 11.86
CA THR A 10 7.35 -7.56 11.14
C THR A 10 6.21 -8.16 10.31
N ILE A 11 6.46 -9.22 9.54
CA ILE A 11 5.43 -9.89 8.73
C ILE A 11 4.35 -10.54 9.61
N SER A 12 4.73 -11.21 10.71
CA SER A 12 3.78 -11.90 11.60
C SER A 12 2.90 -10.92 12.39
N CYS A 13 3.47 -9.81 12.87
CA CYS A 13 2.71 -8.79 13.60
C CYS A 13 1.81 -7.96 12.67
N ILE A 14 2.30 -7.62 11.47
CA ILE A 14 1.51 -6.91 10.46
C ILE A 14 0.34 -7.77 10.01
N SER A 15 0.55 -9.05 9.66
CA SER A 15 -0.54 -9.93 9.21
C SER A 15 -1.63 -10.16 10.26
N LYS A 16 -1.28 -10.22 11.56
CA LYS A 16 -2.26 -10.37 12.65
C LYS A 16 -3.16 -9.14 12.86
N ARG A 17 -2.72 -7.94 12.48
CA ARG A 17 -3.48 -6.68 12.67
C ARG A 17 -3.95 -6.05 11.35
N ALA A 18 -3.33 -6.42 10.22
CA ALA A 18 -3.66 -5.88 8.91
C ALA A 18 -4.92 -6.55 8.38
N LYS A 19 -5.88 -5.73 7.96
CA LYS A 19 -7.02 -6.17 7.18
C LYS A 19 -6.72 -5.92 5.71
N MET A 20 -6.83 -6.96 4.88
CA MET A 20 -6.74 -6.77 3.44
C MET A 20 -7.97 -6.01 2.96
N VAL A 21 -7.77 -4.88 2.29
CA VAL A 21 -8.83 -4.06 1.71
C VAL A 21 -8.57 -3.97 0.22
N SER A 22 -9.52 -4.45 -0.58
CA SER A 22 -9.53 -4.21 -2.02
C SER A 22 -10.13 -2.84 -2.30
N VAL A 23 -9.41 -2.01 -3.06
CA VAL A 23 -9.89 -0.70 -3.48
C VAL A 23 -10.00 -0.69 -5.00
N THR A 24 -11.21 -0.50 -5.50
CA THR A 24 -11.47 -0.36 -6.94
C THR A 24 -11.49 1.11 -7.31
N LEU A 25 -10.54 1.53 -8.15
CA LEU A 25 -10.52 2.88 -8.70
C LEU A 25 -11.51 2.96 -9.87
N LYS A 26 -12.60 3.72 -9.69
CA LYS A 26 -13.66 3.88 -10.73
C LYS A 26 -13.38 5.00 -11.72
N THR A 27 -12.34 5.81 -11.50
CA THR A 27 -12.00 6.92 -12.37
C THR A 27 -11.41 6.41 -13.67
N LYS A 28 -12.04 6.73 -14.80
CA LYS A 28 -11.44 6.59 -16.14
C LYS A 28 -10.32 7.63 -16.28
N ASN A 29 -9.15 7.39 -15.68
CA ASN A 29 -7.99 8.21 -16.02
C ASN A 29 -7.62 7.90 -17.47
N LYS A 30 -7.46 8.96 -18.26
CA LYS A 30 -7.03 8.86 -19.67
C LYS A 30 -5.54 8.52 -19.80
N GLY A 31 -4.87 8.16 -18.71
CA GLY A 31 -3.42 7.97 -18.62
C GLY A 31 -3.04 6.94 -17.56
N ILE A 32 -1.76 6.56 -17.55
CA ILE A 32 -1.21 5.51 -16.68
C ILE A 32 -1.12 6.05 -15.24
N ILE A 33 -1.74 5.36 -14.28
CA ILE A 33 -1.48 5.62 -12.85
C ILE A 33 -0.04 5.19 -12.58
N GLN A 34 0.85 6.17 -12.42
CA GLN A 34 2.26 5.88 -12.15
C GLN A 34 2.52 5.70 -10.65
N HIS A 35 1.87 6.49 -9.77
CA HIS A 35 2.11 6.41 -8.33
C HIS A 35 0.82 6.45 -7.51
N LEU A 36 0.67 5.43 -6.66
CA LEU A 36 -0.37 5.33 -5.65
C LEU A 36 0.25 5.44 -4.26
N ALA A 37 -0.18 6.43 -3.47
CA ALA A 37 0.31 6.66 -2.13
C ALA A 37 -0.82 6.52 -1.12
N VAL A 38 -0.54 5.92 0.04
CA VAL A 38 -1.44 5.90 1.19
C VAL A 38 -0.80 6.74 2.28
N ASP A 39 -1.50 7.78 2.73
CA ASP A 39 -1.10 8.59 3.88
C ASP A 39 -2.14 8.53 5.00
N PHE A 40 -1.89 9.27 6.09
CA PHE A 40 -2.81 9.32 7.24
C PHE A 40 -4.20 9.87 6.89
N THR A 41 -4.33 10.63 5.80
CA THR A 41 -5.57 11.26 5.34
C THR A 41 -6.32 10.43 4.31
N GLY A 42 -5.65 9.51 3.61
CA GLY A 42 -6.28 8.59 2.67
C GLY A 42 -5.40 8.13 1.52
N LEU A 43 -6.05 7.66 0.45
CA LEU A 43 -5.42 7.20 -0.77
C LEU A 43 -5.26 8.35 -1.77
N LYS A 44 -4.04 8.61 -2.24
CA LYS A 44 -3.70 9.66 -3.22
C LYS A 44 -3.16 9.05 -4.51
N ILE A 45 -3.64 9.58 -5.64
CA ILE A 45 -3.23 9.17 -6.99
C ILE A 45 -2.45 10.32 -7.61
N TYR A 46 -1.23 10.04 -8.08
CA TYR A 46 -0.41 10.99 -8.80
C TYR A 46 -0.22 10.54 -10.25
N SER A 47 -0.28 11.50 -11.17
CA SER A 47 0.04 11.32 -12.59
C SER A 47 1.30 12.12 -12.89
N GLU A 48 2.32 11.48 -13.45
CA GLU A 48 3.44 12.21 -14.06
C GLU A 48 2.99 12.60 -15.47
N ASN A 49 3.27 13.85 -15.85
CA ASN A 49 2.81 14.47 -17.10
C ASN A 49 3.91 14.46 -18.16
#